data_AF-A0A962CZD4-F1
#
_entry.id   AF-A0A962CZD4-F1
#
_cell.length_a   1.000
_cell.length_b   1.000
_cell.length_c   1.000
_cell.angle_alpha   90.00
_cell.angle_beta   90.00
_cell.angle_gamma   90.00
#
_symmetry.space_group_name_H-M   'P 1'
#
loop_
_entity.id
_entity.type
_entity.pdbx_description
1 polymer ?
#
loop_
_entity_poly.entity_id
_entity_poly.type
_entity_poly.pdbx_seq_one_letter_code
_entity_poly.pdbx_strand_id
1 'polypeptide(L)' 'MNKNQTEWVFGIHALESVLEQSPENIIHIMVAGNSNNPRLQKIISLARDLGLKLTKESVNKLN' A
#
# COMPACT_ATOMS: atom_id res chain seq x y z
N MET A 1 10.28 15.64 -17.27
CA MET A 1 9.79 14.83 -16.12
C MET A 1 10.84 13.76 -15.83
N ASN A 2 11.44 13.78 -14.63
CA ASN A 2 12.45 12.81 -14.23
C ASN A 2 11.77 11.45 -13.95
N LYS A 3 12.12 10.41 -14.72
CA LYS A 3 11.50 9.07 -14.67
C LYS A 3 11.79 8.26 -13.39
N ASN A 4 12.44 8.85 -12.38
CA ASN A 4 12.99 8.12 -11.22
C ASN A 4 12.56 8.69 -9.87
N GLN A 5 11.57 9.58 -9.81
CA GLN A 5 11.04 10.06 -8.53
C GLN A 5 9.90 9.15 -8.07
N THR A 6 10.12 8.47 -6.95
CA THR A 6 9.08 7.73 -6.24
C THR A 6 8.29 8.72 -5.37
N GLU A 7 6.98 8.67 -5.45
CA GLU A 7 6.07 9.43 -4.60
C GLU A 7 5.40 8.51 -3.58
N TRP A 8 5.23 9.00 -2.36
CA TRP A 8 4.49 8.29 -1.33
C TRP A 8 3.03 8.71 -1.35
N VAL A 9 2.14 7.71 -1.40
CA VAL A 9 0.71 7.90 -1.24
C VAL A 9 0.31 7.40 0.15
N PHE A 10 -0.43 8.21 0.89
CA PHE A 10 -0.81 7.91 2.26
C PHE A 10 -2.32 7.73 2.41
N GLY A 11 -2.70 6.82 3.30
CA GLY A 11 -4.09 6.58 3.67
C GLY A 11 -4.77 5.48 2.86
N ILE A 12 -5.78 4.87 3.50
CA ILE A 12 -6.47 3.68 2.99
C ILE A 12 -7.19 3.96 1.67
N HIS A 13 -7.90 5.08 1.55
CA HIS A 13 -8.67 5.41 0.33
C HIS A 13 -7.78 5.69 -0.88
N ALA A 14 -6.65 6.36 -0.66
CA ALA A 14 -5.71 6.67 -1.73
C ALA A 14 -5.02 5.39 -2.21
N LEU A 15 -4.63 4.50 -1.28
CA LEU A 15 -4.07 3.20 -1.63
C LEU A 15 -5.10 2.31 -2.37
N GLU A 16 -6.37 2.28 -1.94
CA GLU A 16 -7.44 1.55 -2.65
C GLU A 16 -7.61 2.08 -4.07
N SER A 17 -7.64 3.41 -4.25
CA SER A 17 -7.76 4.04 -5.57
C SER A 17 -6.61 3.69 -6.51
N VAL A 18 -5.37 3.69 -6.03
CA VAL A 18 -4.18 3.34 -6.84
C VAL A 18 -4.17 1.84 -7.18
N LEU A 19 -4.53 0.98 -6.22
CA LEU A 19 -4.62 -0.47 -6.46
C LEU A 19 -5.67 -0.82 -7.52
N GLU A 20 -6.77 -0.09 -7.57
CA GLU A 20 -7.85 -0.32 -8.54
C GLU A 20 -7.53 0.25 -9.93
N GLN A 21 -6.86 1.40 -10.01
CA GLN A 21 -6.66 2.12 -11.27
C GLN A 21 -5.31 1.86 -11.93
N SER A 22 -4.23 1.71 -11.17
CA SER A 22 -2.87 1.59 -11.69
C SER A 22 -1.95 0.80 -10.75
N PRO A 23 -2.28 -0.47 -10.44
CA PRO A 23 -1.50 -1.31 -9.54
C PRO A 23 -0.04 -1.52 -10.01
N GLU A 24 0.21 -1.45 -11.31
CA GLU A 24 1.54 -1.56 -11.93
C GLU A 24 2.50 -0.44 -11.53
N ASN A 25 1.98 0.70 -11.06
CA ASN A 25 2.78 1.82 -10.57
C ASN A 25 3.19 1.65 -9.10
N ILE A 26 2.72 0.59 -8.42
CA ILE A 26 3.03 0.34 -7.01
C ILE A 26 4.33 -0.45 -6.90
N ILE A 27 5.34 0.18 -6.30
CA ILE A 27 6.64 -0.46 -6.05
C ILE A 27 6.62 -1.25 -4.72
N HIS A 28 6.00 -0.68 -3.68
CA HIS A 28 5.98 -1.27 -2.34
C HIS A 28 4.80 -0.72 -1.52
N ILE A 29 4.12 -1.59 -0.77
CA ILE A 29 3.07 -1.21 0.18
C ILE A 29 3.54 -1.43 1.62
N MET A 30 3.42 -0.41 2.46
CA MET A 30 3.69 -0.51 3.90
C MET A 30 2.39 -0.33 4.68
N VAL A 31 2.11 -1.25 5.60
CA VAL A 31 0.88 -1.23 6.41
C VAL A 31 1.19 -1.39 7.90
N ALA A 32 0.32 -0.84 8.76
CA ALA A 32 0.44 -1.05 10.20
C ALA A 32 0.19 -2.52 10.57
N GLY A 33 1.18 -3.18 11.17
CA GLY A 33 1.15 -4.63 11.43
C GLY A 33 0.06 -5.11 12.38
N ASN A 34 -0.38 -4.25 13.32
CA ASN A 34 -1.34 -4.58 14.38
C ASN A 34 -2.73 -3.99 14.15
N SER A 35 -3.10 -3.71 12.89
CA SER A 35 -4.39 -3.11 12.57
C SER A 35 -5.47 -4.18 12.35
N ASN A 36 -6.54 -4.12 13.16
CA ASN A 36 -7.76 -4.93 13.01
C ASN A 36 -8.74 -4.32 11.99
N ASN A 37 -8.33 -3.30 11.23
CA ASN A 37 -9.21 -2.64 10.28
C ASN A 37 -9.56 -3.58 9.11
N PRO A 38 -10.84 -3.95 8.91
CA PRO A 38 -11.24 -4.88 7.85
C PRO A 38 -10.89 -4.38 6.45
N ARG A 39 -10.94 -3.06 6.20
CA ARG A 39 -10.57 -2.47 4.90
C ARG A 39 -9.09 -2.67 4.62
N LEU A 40 -8.23 -2.53 5.64
CA LEU A 40 -6.82 -2.80 5.49
C LEU A 40 -6.55 -4.28 5.19
N GLN A 41 -7.29 -5.19 5.84
CA GLN A 41 -7.16 -6.63 5.54
C GLN A 41 -7.55 -6.94 4.09
N LYS A 42 -8.63 -6.32 3.57
CA LYS A 42 -9.02 -6.43 2.15
C LYS A 42 -7.90 -5.95 1.22
N ILE A 43 -7.31 -4.79 1.50
CA ILE A 43 -6.18 -4.23 0.72
C ILE A 43 -4.96 -5.17 0.76
N ILE A 44 -4.62 -5.72 1.92
CA ILE A 44 -3.50 -6.66 2.06
C ILE A 44 -3.75 -7.92 1.22
N SER A 45 -4.98 -8.44 1.20
CA SER A 45 -5.33 -9.58 0.36
C SER A 45 -5.17 -9.25 -1.11
N LEU A 46 -5.77 -8.16 -1.58
CA LEU A 46 -5.70 -7.73 -2.97
C LEU A 46 -4.25 -7.52 -3.43
N ALA A 47 -3.43 -6.86 -2.61
CA ALA A 47 -2.02 -6.66 -2.92
C ALA A 47 -1.24 -7.97 -3.06
N ARG A 48 -1.54 -8.97 -2.24
CA ARG A 48 -0.93 -10.31 -2.34
C ARG A 48 -1.38 -11.05 -3.58
N ASP A 49 -2.67 -10.99 -3.91
CA ASP A 49 -3.24 -11.63 -5.10
C ASP A 49 -2.64 -11.05 -6.38
N LEU A 50 -2.32 -9.75 -6.37
CA LEU A 50 -1.62 -9.05 -7.46
C LEU A 50 -0.10 -9.26 -7.47
N GLY A 51 0.46 -10.00 -6.51
CA GLY A 51 1.91 -10.23 -6.41
C GLY A 51 2.74 -9.01 -6.00
N LEU A 52 2.11 -7.98 -5.42
CA LEU A 52 2.78 -6.76 -4.99
C LEU A 52 3.61 -6.97 -3.72
N LYS A 53 4.74 -6.28 -3.63
CA LYS A 53 5.59 -6.28 -2.44
C LYS A 53 4.90 -5.55 -1.29
N LEU A 54 4.71 -6.25 -0.16
CA LEU A 54 4.03 -5.71 1.02
C LEU A 54 4.80 -6.01 2.30
N THR A 55 5.00 -4.99 3.16
CA THR A 55 5.55 -5.16 4.51
C THR A 55 4.61 -4.64 5.58
N LYS A 56 4.60 -5.32 6.72
CA LYS A 56 3.90 -4.90 7.93
C LYS A 56 4.89 -4.20 8.84
N GLU A 57 4.65 -2.94 9.15
CA GLU A 57 5.52 -2.13 10.02
C GLU A 57 4.80 -1.74 11.32
N SER A 58 5.58 -1.47 12.36
CA SER A 58 5.06 -0.79 13.55
C SER A 58 4.59 0.61 13.19
N VAL A 59 3.47 1.08 13.76
CA VAL A 59 2.88 2.40 13.47
C VAL A 59 3.92 3.53 13.59
N ASN A 60 4.82 3.43 14.57
CA ASN A 60 5.89 4.42 14.80
C ASN A 60 6.92 4.54 13.66
N LYS A 61 6.94 3.60 12.70
CA LYS A 61 7.82 3.63 11.52
C LYS A 61 7.12 4.11 10.24
N LEU A 62 5.80 4.37 10.30
CA LEU A 62 4.99 4.80 9.15
C LEU A 62 4.86 6.32 9.01
N ASN A 63 5.46 7.08 9.95
CA ASN A 63 5.50 8.55 9.97
C ASN A 63 6.94 9.04 10.03
#